data_AF-A0A1D1V6C8-F1
#
_entry.id   AF-A0A1D1V6C8-F1
#
_cell.length_a   1.000
_cell.length_b   1.000
_cell.length_c   1.000
_cell.angle_alpha   90.00
_cell.angle_beta   90.00
_cell.angle_gamma   90.00
#
_symmetry.space_group_name_H-M   'P 1'
#
loop_
_entity.id
_entity.type
_entity.pdbx_description
1 polymer ?
#
loop_
_entity_poly.entity_id
_entity_poly.type
_entity_poly.pdbx_seq_one_letter_code
_entity_poly.pdbx_strand_id
1 'polypeptide(L)'
;MKLMPQFARLNIIILLVLMTILVVYKASRYTIGDEEPFYSARTGKFSAYDQECSKFNGSVDNPFFLNYTSVLRDVAYYSTSLDSIKRGTYHFAVNSQPKAYLARRAIRKTWKKVLVACTENGEASCSGSLRFYIGQTSNEGTALRLKKEMQKYDDIVLLQFCDKYENLALKTFHIMNYVSQQIEHPSNESAPKFVVKIDDDVLPDLSAFFTCFPTLQNASFGIYGWVTLGSASVRKWDKYRISRKRWNHTLFPAFAHGPAYAAQVGTLPVLLGEARRTAVLNLEDVWFTGIVAEKAGVKRMRINRFLNVGESFLQVKTAANSSLRAGFFHHSFSSRMLLVLWQNMRNCSMCIQNCDLFREPAIQYSQSHPLSKYLKPKQAPHE
;
A
#
# COMPACT_ATOMS: atom_id res chain seq x y z
N MET A 1 2.39 -8.08 -56.37
CA MET A 1 3.18 -7.25 -55.43
C MET A 1 2.37 -6.97 -54.15
N LYS A 2 2.20 -7.96 -53.25
CA LYS A 2 1.62 -7.79 -51.89
C LYS A 2 2.15 -8.91 -50.98
N LEU A 3 3.40 -8.79 -50.53
CA LEU A 3 4.04 -9.75 -49.60
C LEU A 3 4.63 -9.07 -48.34
N MET A 4 4.40 -7.77 -48.15
CA MET A 4 5.03 -6.98 -47.09
C MET A 4 4.38 -7.00 -45.69
N PRO A 5 3.11 -7.40 -45.43
CA PRO A 5 2.58 -7.37 -44.06
C PRO A 5 3.08 -8.50 -43.15
N GLN A 6 3.43 -9.66 -43.70
CA GLN A 6 3.77 -10.85 -42.91
C GLN A 6 5.23 -10.84 -42.42
N PHE A 7 6.17 -10.36 -43.24
CA PHE A 7 7.57 -10.20 -42.85
C PHE A 7 7.74 -9.16 -41.73
N ALA A 8 6.98 -8.07 -41.75
CA ALA A 8 6.99 -7.08 -40.67
C ALA A 8 6.50 -7.67 -39.34
N ARG A 9 5.42 -8.48 -39.36
CA ARG A 9 4.91 -9.16 -38.17
C ARG A 9 5.89 -10.21 -37.63
N LEU A 10 6.52 -10.98 -38.51
CA LEU A 10 7.50 -11.99 -38.12
C LEU A 10 8.75 -11.34 -37.50
N ASN A 11 9.25 -10.24 -38.08
CA ASN A 11 10.38 -9.49 -37.54
C ASN A 11 10.06 -8.87 -36.18
N ILE A 12 8.85 -8.36 -35.98
CA ILE A 12 8.39 -7.87 -34.66
C ILE A 12 8.38 -9.00 -33.63
N ILE A 13 7.85 -10.18 -33.99
CA ILE A 13 7.82 -11.34 -33.08
C ILE A 13 9.24 -11.81 -32.73
N ILE A 14 10.15 -11.88 -33.71
CA ILE A 14 11.56 -12.26 -33.48
C ILE A 14 12.26 -11.25 -32.56
N LEU A 15 12.06 -9.95 -32.79
CA LEU A 15 12.57 -8.88 -31.90
C LEU A 15 12.01 -9.03 -30.47
N LEU A 16 10.72 -9.33 -30.32
CA LEU A 16 10.10 -9.55 -29.01
C LEU A 16 10.67 -10.77 -28.29
N VAL A 17 10.90 -11.88 -29.00
CA VAL A 17 11.48 -13.12 -28.44
C VAL A 17 12.93 -12.89 -28.03
N LEU A 18 13.77 -12.33 -28.90
CA LEU A 18 15.17 -12.01 -28.59
C LEU A 18 15.28 -11.05 -27.40
N MET A 19 14.41 -10.04 -27.34
CA MET A 19 14.34 -9.11 -26.20
C MET A 19 13.86 -9.75 -24.91
N THR A 20 13.04 -10.79 -24.98
CA THR A 20 12.59 -11.57 -23.81
C THR A 20 13.72 -12.45 -23.30
N ILE A 21 14.44 -13.14 -24.19
CA ILE A 21 15.63 -13.92 -23.86
C ILE A 21 16.68 -13.04 -23.19
N LEU A 22 16.96 -11.84 -23.74
CA LEU A 22 17.93 -10.91 -23.19
C LEU A 22 17.54 -10.36 -21.82
N VAL A 23 16.23 -10.27 -21.52
CA VAL A 23 15.74 -9.91 -20.19
C VAL A 23 15.84 -11.07 -19.23
N VAL A 24 15.38 -12.27 -19.59
CA VAL A 24 15.53 -13.44 -18.73
C VAL A 24 17.00 -13.64 -18.40
N TYR A 25 17.88 -13.41 -19.38
CA TYR A 25 19.33 -13.40 -19.24
C TYR A 25 19.86 -12.28 -18.34
N LYS A 26 19.53 -11.01 -18.58
CA LYS A 26 19.99 -9.90 -17.70
C LYS A 26 19.46 -10.05 -16.28
N ALA A 27 18.24 -10.53 -16.15
CA ALA A 27 17.58 -10.70 -14.89
C ALA A 27 18.13 -11.97 -14.18
N SER A 28 18.52 -13.03 -14.90
CA SER A 28 19.17 -14.22 -14.32
C SER A 28 20.63 -13.94 -13.93
N ARG A 29 21.29 -13.04 -14.66
CA ARG A 29 22.58 -12.43 -14.31
C ARG A 29 22.48 -11.43 -13.16
N TYR A 30 21.27 -10.96 -12.84
CA TYR A 30 21.01 -10.24 -11.60
C TYR A 30 21.02 -11.28 -10.49
N THR A 31 22.22 -11.61 -10.02
CA THR A 31 22.36 -12.17 -8.70
C THR A 31 21.75 -11.13 -7.77
N ILE A 32 20.66 -11.53 -7.10
CA ILE A 32 20.38 -11.04 -5.75
C ILE A 32 21.66 -11.43 -5.02
N GLY A 33 22.64 -10.52 -5.04
CA GLY A 33 24.00 -10.78 -4.59
C GLY A 33 23.97 -11.51 -3.27
N ASP A 34 24.91 -12.45 -3.20
CA ASP A 34 25.12 -13.51 -2.22
C ASP A 34 24.59 -13.17 -0.83
N GLU A 35 24.12 -14.19 -0.13
CA GLU A 35 23.78 -14.11 1.29
C GLU A 35 24.83 -13.29 2.03
N GLU A 36 24.50 -12.04 2.38
CA GLU A 36 25.43 -11.23 3.13
C GLU A 36 25.73 -11.98 4.44
N PRO A 37 27.02 -12.09 4.82
CA PRO A 37 27.44 -13.00 5.87
C PRO A 37 26.66 -12.73 7.14
N PHE A 38 26.09 -13.81 7.65
CA PHE A 38 25.20 -13.84 8.78
C PHE A 38 26.00 -13.48 10.05
N TYR A 39 26.10 -12.19 10.39
CA TYR A 39 26.72 -11.80 11.66
C TYR A 39 25.89 -12.37 12.81
N SER A 40 26.53 -13.23 13.61
CA SER A 40 25.96 -13.75 14.85
C SER A 40 26.05 -12.65 15.91
N ALA A 41 24.91 -12.24 16.46
CA ALA A 41 24.84 -11.34 17.59
C ALA A 41 23.87 -11.93 18.63
N ARG A 42 24.26 -11.78 19.90
CA ARG A 42 23.76 -12.48 21.09
C ARG A 42 22.23 -12.55 21.18
N THR A 43 21.78 -13.71 21.64
CA THR A 43 20.41 -14.11 21.94
C THR A 43 19.83 -13.36 23.13
N GLY A 44 19.40 -12.12 22.92
CA GLY A 44 18.36 -11.52 23.77
C GLY A 44 17.03 -12.20 23.49
N LYS A 45 16.46 -12.91 24.48
CA LYS A 45 15.15 -13.57 24.41
C LYS A 45 14.06 -12.55 24.05
N PHE A 46 13.48 -12.68 22.86
CA PHE A 46 12.13 -12.19 22.55
C PHE A 46 11.15 -13.22 23.15
N SER A 47 10.98 -13.24 24.48
CA SER A 47 10.12 -14.24 25.12
C SER A 47 8.69 -13.75 25.27
N ALA A 48 7.76 -14.65 24.93
CA ALA A 48 6.35 -14.73 25.32
C ALA A 48 5.32 -13.92 24.52
N TYR A 49 5.04 -14.34 23.27
CA TYR A 49 3.72 -14.08 22.66
C TYR A 49 3.21 -15.18 21.69
N ASP A 50 3.83 -16.37 21.71
CA ASP A 50 3.43 -17.49 20.82
C ASP A 50 1.99 -18.00 21.05
N GLN A 51 1.32 -17.61 22.15
CA GLN A 51 -0.03 -18.10 22.48
C GLN A 51 -1.18 -17.40 21.75
N GLU A 52 -0.98 -16.26 21.07
CA GLU A 52 -2.09 -15.56 20.39
C GLU A 52 -2.17 -15.78 18.88
N CYS A 53 -1.04 -15.96 18.18
CA CYS A 53 -1.04 -16.13 16.72
C CYS A 53 -1.87 -17.35 16.22
N SER A 54 -2.04 -18.37 17.06
CA SER A 54 -2.79 -19.60 16.80
C SER A 54 -4.32 -19.44 16.96
N LYS A 55 -4.80 -18.46 17.75
CA LYS A 55 -6.23 -18.25 18.01
C LYS A 55 -6.99 -17.55 16.87
N PHE A 56 -6.28 -16.97 15.92
CA PHE A 56 -6.85 -16.21 14.79
C PHE A 56 -7.22 -17.07 13.57
N ASN A 57 -6.96 -18.38 13.63
CA ASN A 57 -7.37 -19.33 12.59
C ASN A 57 -8.77 -19.88 12.91
N GLY A 58 -9.79 -19.24 12.37
CA GLY A 58 -11.12 -19.85 12.33
C GLY A 58 -11.85 -19.41 11.09
N SER A 59 -11.86 -20.28 10.08
CA SER A 59 -12.80 -20.42 8.94
C SER A 59 -13.40 -19.17 8.28
N VAL A 60 -13.48 -19.17 6.95
CA VAL A 60 -14.26 -18.21 6.13
C VAL A 60 -15.74 -18.14 6.56
N ASP A 61 -16.24 -19.19 7.22
CA ASP A 61 -17.60 -19.30 7.75
C ASP A 61 -17.73 -18.97 9.25
N ASN A 62 -16.63 -18.52 9.89
CA ASN A 62 -16.65 -18.15 11.30
C ASN A 62 -17.46 -16.85 11.48
N PRO A 63 -18.60 -16.89 12.21
CA PRO A 63 -19.47 -15.72 12.43
C PRO A 63 -18.87 -14.70 13.39
N PHE A 64 -17.65 -14.92 13.91
CA PHE A 64 -16.99 -13.98 14.78
C PHE A 64 -16.70 -12.67 14.05
N PHE A 65 -17.57 -11.67 14.30
CA PHE A 65 -17.12 -10.30 14.41
C PHE A 65 -15.98 -10.35 15.43
N LEU A 66 -14.76 -10.10 14.99
CA LEU A 66 -13.67 -10.05 15.94
C LEU A 66 -13.99 -8.90 16.90
N ASN A 67 -14.29 -9.23 18.16
CA ASN A 67 -14.59 -8.29 19.22
C ASN A 67 -13.26 -7.62 19.64
N TYR A 68 -12.69 -6.83 18.73
CA TYR A 68 -11.35 -6.24 18.81
C TYR A 68 -11.32 -4.85 19.44
N THR A 69 -12.41 -4.37 20.03
CA THR A 69 -12.41 -3.13 20.82
C THR A 69 -11.36 -3.14 21.95
N SER A 70 -10.91 -4.33 22.38
CA SER A 70 -9.77 -4.51 23.31
C SER A 70 -8.40 -4.54 22.61
N VAL A 71 -8.24 -5.21 21.47
CA VAL A 71 -6.95 -5.34 20.75
C VAL A 71 -6.49 -4.04 20.10
N LEU A 72 -7.41 -3.12 19.82
CA LEU A 72 -7.10 -1.79 19.30
C LEU A 72 -6.50 -0.84 20.37
N ARG A 73 -6.39 -1.27 21.64
CA ARG A 73 -5.97 -0.38 22.74
C ARG A 73 -4.48 -0.43 23.06
N ASP A 74 -3.80 -1.58 22.97
CA ASP A 74 -2.46 -1.71 23.55
C ASP A 74 -1.50 -2.55 22.69
N VAL A 75 -1.18 -2.07 21.47
CA VAL A 75 -0.06 -2.63 20.71
C VAL A 75 1.16 -1.77 20.93
N ALA A 76 2.19 -2.34 21.56
CA ALA A 76 3.47 -1.67 21.65
C ALA A 76 4.16 -1.64 20.29
N TYR A 77 4.90 -0.56 20.07
CA TYR A 77 5.62 -0.29 18.84
C TYR A 77 7.11 -0.34 19.15
N TYR A 78 7.85 -1.20 18.44
CA TYR A 78 9.30 -1.17 18.50
C TYR A 78 9.85 -0.47 17.27
N SER A 79 10.56 0.63 17.52
CA SER A 79 11.41 1.28 16.54
C SER A 79 12.77 1.53 17.17
N THR A 80 13.82 1.29 16.39
CA THR A 80 15.22 1.46 16.81
C THR A 80 15.65 2.92 16.92
N SER A 81 14.83 3.86 16.44
CA SER A 81 15.13 5.29 16.51
C SER A 81 13.93 6.12 16.96
N LEU A 82 14.26 7.06 17.85
CA LEU A 82 13.43 8.15 18.34
C LEU A 82 13.31 9.30 17.33
N ASP A 83 13.98 9.23 16.16
CA ASP A 83 13.68 10.13 15.06
C ASP A 83 12.27 9.83 14.58
N SER A 84 11.32 10.52 15.21
CA SER A 84 9.91 10.53 14.88
C SER A 84 9.74 10.74 13.38
N ILE A 85 8.57 10.45 12.84
CA ILE A 85 8.22 10.76 11.45
C ILE A 85 8.50 12.26 11.20
N LYS A 86 9.71 12.57 10.74
CA LYS A 86 10.28 13.92 10.67
C LYS A 86 10.84 14.08 9.27
N ARG A 87 10.53 15.24 8.73
CA ARG A 87 10.90 15.75 7.41
C ARG A 87 9.96 15.28 6.30
N GLY A 88 9.22 16.27 5.81
CA GLY A 88 8.64 16.27 4.49
C GLY A 88 7.12 16.24 4.45
N THR A 89 6.58 16.54 3.28
CA THR A 89 5.14 16.64 3.06
C THR A 89 4.44 15.28 3.17
N TYR A 90 5.14 14.19 2.88
CA TYR A 90 4.58 12.83 2.78
C TYR A 90 5.32 11.83 3.68
N HIS A 91 4.57 10.99 4.40
CA HIS A 91 5.10 9.79 5.05
C HIS A 91 4.64 8.54 4.31
N PHE A 92 5.55 7.85 3.65
CA PHE A 92 5.29 6.56 3.00
C PHE A 92 5.31 5.45 4.06
N ALA A 93 4.11 5.03 4.45
CA ALA A 93 3.89 3.91 5.36
C ALA A 93 3.80 2.62 4.55
N VAL A 94 4.95 1.95 4.39
CA VAL A 94 5.05 0.73 3.59
C VAL A 94 4.55 -0.45 4.40
N ASN A 95 3.40 -1.00 4.02
CA ASN A 95 2.88 -2.23 4.60
C ASN A 95 3.69 -3.42 4.07
N SER A 96 4.44 -4.09 4.94
CA SER A 96 5.32 -5.21 4.58
C SER A 96 5.23 -6.34 5.60
N GLN A 97 5.50 -7.58 5.20
CA GLN A 97 5.38 -8.76 6.06
C GLN A 97 6.75 -9.33 6.44
N PRO A 98 6.90 -10.09 7.56
CA PRO A 98 8.19 -10.57 8.05
C PRO A 98 9.06 -11.23 6.99
N LYS A 99 8.47 -12.11 6.17
CA LYS A 99 9.15 -12.84 5.09
C LYS A 99 9.58 -11.99 3.88
N ALA A 100 9.06 -10.76 3.72
CA ALA A 100 9.27 -9.93 2.53
C ALA A 100 10.59 -9.13 2.53
N TYR A 101 11.67 -9.72 3.06
CA TYR A 101 12.97 -9.06 3.14
C TYR A 101 13.52 -8.62 1.77
N LEU A 102 13.25 -9.40 0.70
CA LEU A 102 13.66 -9.05 -0.67
C LEU A 102 12.91 -7.84 -1.22
N ALA A 103 11.62 -7.70 -0.90
CA ALA A 103 10.81 -6.55 -1.31
C ALA A 103 11.33 -5.28 -0.64
N ARG A 104 11.53 -5.32 0.69
CA ARG A 104 12.14 -4.21 1.44
C ARG A 104 13.53 -3.86 0.92
N ARG A 105 14.38 -4.86 0.64
CA ARG A 105 15.70 -4.64 0.06
C ARG A 105 15.63 -4.00 -1.33
N ALA A 106 14.67 -4.40 -2.16
CA ALA A 106 14.45 -3.77 -3.46
C ALA A 106 14.07 -2.29 -3.30
N ILE A 107 13.09 -1.99 -2.44
CA ILE A 107 12.65 -0.62 -2.13
C ILE A 107 13.82 0.26 -1.63
N ARG A 108 14.63 -0.25 -0.69
CA ARG A 108 15.84 0.43 -0.20
C ARG A 108 16.85 0.74 -1.32
N LYS A 109 16.97 -0.15 -2.31
CA LYS A 109 17.89 0.02 -3.45
C LYS A 109 17.32 0.92 -4.56
N THR A 110 16.02 1.21 -4.54
CA THR A 110 15.31 1.96 -5.59
C THR A 110 14.77 3.29 -5.05
N TRP A 111 13.45 3.43 -4.95
CA TRP A 111 12.76 4.70 -4.75
C TRP A 111 12.93 5.28 -3.34
N LYS A 112 13.32 4.48 -2.34
CA LYS A 112 13.73 5.02 -1.04
C LYS A 112 14.91 6.00 -1.18
N LYS A 113 15.86 5.72 -2.08
CA LYS A 113 17.02 6.61 -2.30
C LYS A 113 16.62 7.98 -2.82
N VAL A 114 15.53 8.07 -3.59
CA VAL A 114 15.02 9.35 -4.09
C VAL A 114 14.44 10.18 -2.95
N LEU A 115 13.68 9.56 -2.05
CA LEU A 115 13.16 10.24 -0.85
C LEU A 115 14.29 10.79 0.04
N VAL A 116 15.36 10.00 0.24
CA VAL A 116 16.54 10.42 1.01
C VAL A 116 17.24 11.59 0.32
N ALA A 117 17.54 11.48 -0.98
CA ALA A 117 18.21 12.54 -1.73
C ALA A 117 17.40 13.85 -1.74
N CYS A 118 16.08 13.77 -1.92
CA CYS A 118 15.19 14.93 -1.83
C CYS A 118 15.27 15.64 -0.47
N THR A 119 15.33 14.84 0.61
CA THR A 119 15.40 15.37 1.97
C THR A 119 16.77 15.98 2.27
N GLU A 120 17.87 15.37 1.80
CA GLU A 120 19.24 15.86 1.97
C GLU A 120 19.50 17.15 1.17
N ASN A 121 18.93 17.26 -0.02
CA ASN A 121 19.07 18.45 -0.88
C ASN A 121 18.19 19.64 -0.44
N GLY A 122 17.39 19.49 0.62
CA GLY A 122 16.50 20.54 1.11
C GLY A 122 15.35 20.89 0.16
N GLU A 123 15.02 19.99 -0.77
CA GLU A 123 14.01 20.24 -1.79
C GLU A 123 12.60 20.04 -1.21
N ALA A 124 11.94 21.14 -0.87
CA ALA A 124 10.64 21.12 -0.21
C ALA A 124 9.55 20.39 -1.02
N SER A 125 9.60 20.46 -2.36
CA SER A 125 8.64 19.89 -3.31
C SER A 125 8.63 18.37 -3.34
N CYS A 126 9.73 17.68 -2.99
CA CYS A 126 9.84 16.22 -3.03
C CYS A 126 10.16 15.59 -1.66
N SER A 127 9.92 16.33 -0.59
CA SER A 127 10.22 15.92 0.77
C SER A 127 9.27 14.81 1.27
N GLY A 128 9.83 13.67 1.66
CA GLY A 128 9.06 12.59 2.26
C GLY A 128 9.91 11.57 3.00
N SER A 129 9.30 10.94 4.00
CA SER A 129 9.93 9.89 4.81
C SER A 129 9.35 8.52 4.47
N LEU A 130 10.08 7.44 4.80
CA LEU A 130 9.64 6.07 4.56
C LEU A 130 9.94 5.18 5.76
N ARG A 131 8.95 4.41 6.20
CA ARG A 131 9.14 3.31 7.17
C ARG A 131 8.37 2.06 6.73
N PHE A 132 8.95 0.90 6.98
CA PHE A 132 8.31 -0.40 6.81
C PHE A 132 7.57 -0.77 8.10
N TYR A 133 6.28 -1.08 7.97
CA TYR A 133 5.45 -1.49 9.09
C TYR A 133 5.18 -2.99 9.00
N ILE A 134 5.67 -3.72 10.01
CA ILE A 134 5.75 -5.19 9.99
C ILE A 134 5.19 -5.71 11.31
N GLY A 135 4.37 -6.75 11.28
CA GLY A 135 3.94 -7.46 12.49
C GLY A 135 4.91 -8.58 12.89
N GLN A 136 4.48 -9.42 13.80
CA GLN A 136 5.23 -10.57 14.28
C GLN A 136 4.95 -11.83 13.48
N THR A 137 5.85 -12.80 13.59
CA THR A 137 5.72 -14.14 13.02
C THR A 137 6.15 -15.18 14.04
N SER A 138 5.45 -16.32 14.07
CA SER A 138 5.82 -17.48 14.88
C SER A 138 6.94 -18.32 14.26
N ASN A 139 7.36 -18.01 13.02
CA ASN A 139 8.48 -18.70 12.39
C ASN A 139 9.80 -18.13 12.93
N GLU A 140 10.47 -18.89 13.78
CA GLU A 140 11.70 -18.46 14.47
C GLU A 140 12.80 -17.99 13.51
N GLY A 141 13.02 -18.70 12.39
CA GLY A 141 14.03 -18.31 11.40
C GLY A 141 13.72 -16.96 10.73
N THR A 142 12.45 -16.71 10.44
CA THR A 142 11.97 -15.43 9.88
C THR A 142 12.05 -14.32 10.93
N ALA A 143 11.67 -14.60 12.18
CA ALA A 143 11.78 -13.65 13.29
C ALA A 143 13.23 -13.26 13.56
N LEU A 144 14.16 -14.22 13.56
CA LEU A 144 15.59 -13.97 13.71
C LEU A 144 16.14 -13.12 12.57
N ARG A 145 15.74 -13.41 11.32
CA ARG A 145 16.14 -12.60 10.15
C ARG A 145 15.61 -11.17 10.25
N LEU A 146 14.35 -10.98 10.66
CA LEU A 146 13.76 -9.67 10.87
C LEU A 146 14.48 -8.89 11.98
N LYS A 147 14.82 -9.54 13.09
CA LYS A 147 15.60 -8.93 14.18
C LYS A 147 16.95 -8.40 13.68
N LYS A 148 17.67 -9.19 12.87
CA LYS A 148 18.94 -8.76 12.26
C LYS A 148 18.75 -7.60 11.28
N GLU A 149 17.67 -7.63 10.52
CA GLU A 149 17.34 -6.54 9.61
C GLU A 149 17.08 -5.24 10.36
N MET A 150 16.31 -5.28 11.46
CA MET A 150 16.07 -4.12 12.33
C MET A 150 17.36 -3.60 12.98
N GLN A 151 18.29 -4.48 13.34
CA GLN A 151 19.60 -4.05 13.87
C GLN A 151 20.46 -3.36 12.80
N LYS A 152 20.29 -3.72 11.53
CA LYS A 152 21.04 -3.14 10.40
C LYS A 152 20.41 -1.87 9.85
N TYR A 153 19.08 -1.79 9.84
CA TYR A 153 18.34 -0.70 9.23
C TYR A 153 17.36 -0.08 10.21
N ASP A 154 17.45 1.24 10.32
CA ASP A 154 16.58 2.06 11.15
C ASP A 154 15.34 2.55 10.39
N ASP A 155 14.67 1.63 9.68
CA ASP A 155 13.53 1.96 8.83
C ASP A 155 12.34 1.02 9.03
N ILE A 156 12.34 0.25 10.12
CA ILE A 156 11.29 -0.70 10.48
C ILE A 156 10.57 -0.23 11.74
N VAL A 157 9.25 -0.24 11.69
CA VAL A 157 8.35 -0.20 12.84
C VAL A 157 7.76 -1.59 13.01
N LEU A 158 8.19 -2.28 14.07
CA LEU A 158 7.64 -3.58 14.43
C LEU A 158 6.40 -3.36 15.29
N LEU A 159 5.27 -3.79 14.76
CA LEU A 159 3.96 -3.80 15.39
C LEU A 159 3.81 -5.10 16.18
N GLN A 160 3.50 -5.03 17.47
CA GLN A 160 3.24 -6.22 18.29
C GLN A 160 1.86 -6.84 17.99
N PHE A 161 1.67 -7.38 16.79
CA PHE A 161 0.47 -8.13 16.39
C PHE A 161 0.84 -9.24 15.40
N CYS A 162 -0.01 -10.26 15.26
CA CYS A 162 0.25 -11.36 14.34
C CYS A 162 0.07 -10.95 12.87
N ASP A 163 1.15 -10.98 12.07
CA ASP A 163 1.14 -10.53 10.67
C ASP A 163 0.60 -11.62 9.73
N LYS A 164 -0.73 -11.68 9.63
CA LYS A 164 -1.48 -12.54 8.72
C LYS A 164 -2.34 -11.68 7.78
N TYR A 165 -2.67 -12.22 6.61
CA TYR A 165 -3.49 -11.52 5.62
C TYR A 165 -4.86 -11.11 6.19
N GLU A 166 -5.45 -11.99 6.99
CA GLU A 166 -6.74 -11.78 7.64
C GLU A 166 -6.72 -10.62 8.64
N ASN A 167 -5.54 -10.23 9.13
CA ASN A 167 -5.32 -9.17 10.10
C ASN A 167 -4.88 -7.83 9.46
N LEU A 168 -4.90 -7.71 8.13
CA LEU A 168 -4.47 -6.48 7.45
C LEU A 168 -5.23 -5.23 7.92
N ALA A 169 -6.53 -5.36 8.21
CA ALA A 169 -7.33 -4.25 8.75
C ALA A 169 -6.78 -3.72 10.09
N LEU A 170 -6.39 -4.64 10.99
CA LEU A 170 -5.74 -4.26 12.25
C LEU A 170 -4.39 -3.63 12.01
N LYS A 171 -3.61 -4.21 11.10
CA LYS A 171 -2.31 -3.67 10.73
C LYS A 171 -2.42 -2.22 10.27
N THR A 172 -3.33 -1.92 9.35
CA THR A 172 -3.60 -0.55 8.91
C THR A 172 -3.99 0.34 10.07
N PHE A 173 -4.90 -0.11 10.95
CA PHE A 173 -5.23 0.67 12.15
C PHE A 173 -3.98 1.00 12.98
N HIS A 174 -3.11 0.03 13.25
CA HIS A 174 -1.90 0.25 14.05
C HIS A 174 -0.88 1.15 13.34
N ILE A 175 -0.74 1.03 12.02
CA ILE A 175 0.07 1.95 11.20
C ILE A 175 -0.44 3.38 11.39
N MET A 176 -1.74 3.60 11.15
CA MET A 176 -2.34 4.92 11.24
C MET A 176 -2.30 5.49 12.65
N ASN A 177 -2.52 4.64 13.66
CA ASN A 177 -2.43 5.02 15.07
C ASN A 177 -0.99 5.42 15.46
N TYR A 178 0.01 4.65 15.04
CA TYR A 178 1.41 5.00 15.24
C TYR A 178 1.72 6.37 14.61
N VAL A 179 1.32 6.56 13.35
CA VAL A 179 1.55 7.82 12.63
C VAL A 179 0.88 8.99 13.36
N SER A 180 -0.37 8.85 13.81
CA SER A 180 -1.07 9.89 14.59
C SER A 180 -0.31 10.24 15.88
N GLN A 181 0.11 9.23 16.65
CA GLN A 181 0.85 9.43 17.91
C GLN A 181 2.21 10.13 17.70
N GLN A 182 2.92 9.79 16.60
CA GLN A 182 4.20 10.42 16.27
C GLN A 182 4.04 11.89 15.86
N ILE A 183 2.87 12.27 15.36
CA ILE A 183 2.59 13.64 14.90
C ILE A 183 2.11 14.52 16.05
N GLU A 184 1.37 13.95 17.01
CA GLU A 184 0.96 14.63 18.24
C GLU A 184 2.14 14.89 19.21
N HIS A 185 3.32 14.30 18.95
CA HIS A 185 4.48 14.49 19.80
C HIS A 185 5.00 15.96 19.74
N PRO A 186 5.17 16.65 20.87
CA PRO A 186 5.47 18.10 20.93
C PRO A 186 6.72 18.54 20.15
N SER A 187 7.66 17.63 19.91
CA SER A 187 8.91 17.89 19.20
C SER A 187 8.79 17.77 17.67
N ASN A 188 7.58 17.61 17.10
CA ASN A 188 7.35 17.36 15.68
C ASN A 188 6.79 18.59 14.94
N GLU A 189 7.53 19.69 14.98
CA GLU A 189 7.21 20.95 14.25
C GLU A 189 7.18 20.79 12.71
N SER A 190 7.56 19.62 12.19
CA SER A 190 7.60 19.29 10.76
C SER A 190 6.88 17.97 10.46
N ALA A 191 5.68 17.80 11.03
CA ALA A 191 4.84 16.66 10.76
C ALA A 191 4.44 16.59 9.27
N PRO A 192 4.31 15.37 8.70
CA PRO A 192 3.84 15.21 7.33
C PRO A 192 2.40 15.69 7.19
N LYS A 193 2.07 16.21 6.00
CA LYS A 193 0.69 16.58 5.64
C LYS A 193 -0.13 15.35 5.25
N PHE A 194 0.53 14.34 4.71
CA PHE A 194 -0.08 13.11 4.23
C PHE A 194 0.64 11.87 4.75
N VAL A 195 -0.13 10.86 5.12
CA VAL A 195 0.33 9.47 5.18
C VAL A 195 -0.05 8.78 3.89
N VAL A 196 0.93 8.22 3.19
CA VAL A 196 0.75 7.42 1.99
C VAL A 196 0.93 5.97 2.38
N LYS A 197 -0.19 5.25 2.57
CA LYS A 197 -0.14 3.80 2.76
C LYS A 197 0.14 3.17 1.41
N ILE A 198 1.13 2.29 1.37
CA ILE A 198 1.58 1.63 0.14
C ILE A 198 2.03 0.21 0.45
N ASP A 199 1.70 -0.77 -0.40
CA ASP A 199 2.17 -2.15 -0.26
C ASP A 199 3.61 -2.33 -0.74
N ASP A 200 4.30 -3.36 -0.25
CA ASP A 200 5.72 -3.61 -0.56
C ASP A 200 5.98 -4.19 -1.98
N ASP A 201 4.92 -4.43 -2.74
CA ASP A 201 4.92 -4.86 -4.14
C ASP A 201 4.46 -3.76 -5.12
N VAL A 202 4.45 -2.50 -4.65
CA VAL A 202 4.10 -1.31 -5.43
C VAL A 202 5.34 -0.49 -5.81
N LEU A 203 5.39 -0.06 -7.06
CA LEU A 203 6.38 0.86 -7.59
C LEU A 203 5.76 2.27 -7.76
N PRO A 204 6.23 3.28 -7.02
CA PRO A 204 5.76 4.65 -7.21
C PRO A 204 6.52 5.39 -8.32
N ASP A 205 5.80 6.19 -9.11
CA ASP A 205 6.38 7.31 -9.86
C ASP A 205 6.39 8.55 -8.96
N LEU A 206 7.46 8.69 -8.17
CA LEU A 206 7.60 9.79 -7.21
C LEU A 206 7.65 11.17 -7.89
N SER A 207 8.18 11.24 -9.13
CA SER A 207 8.25 12.50 -9.87
C SER A 207 6.86 12.99 -10.24
N ALA A 208 6.05 12.11 -10.83
CA ALA A 208 4.66 12.42 -11.17
C ALA A 208 3.84 12.71 -9.91
N PHE A 209 4.00 11.89 -8.86
CA PHE A 209 3.27 12.08 -7.60
C PHE A 209 3.57 13.43 -6.96
N PHE A 210 4.85 13.78 -6.76
CA PHE A 210 5.22 15.05 -6.12
C PHE A 210 4.88 16.28 -6.96
N THR A 211 4.91 16.15 -8.29
CA THR A 211 4.54 17.25 -9.19
C THR A 211 3.02 17.47 -9.25
N CYS A 212 2.25 16.39 -9.43
CA CYS A 212 0.84 16.51 -9.76
C CYS A 212 -0.11 16.38 -8.58
N PHE A 213 0.18 15.52 -7.60
CA PHE A 213 -0.71 15.31 -6.46
C PHE A 213 -1.06 16.61 -5.72
N PRO A 214 -0.14 17.57 -5.48
CA PRO A 214 -0.47 18.87 -4.87
C PRO A 214 -1.58 19.64 -5.61
N THR A 215 -1.60 19.58 -6.94
CA THR A 215 -2.56 20.32 -7.78
C THR A 215 -3.95 19.68 -7.83
N LEU A 216 -4.08 18.44 -7.34
CA LEU A 216 -5.31 17.64 -7.35
C LEU A 216 -6.02 17.68 -5.99
N GLN A 217 -5.39 18.29 -4.99
CA GLN A 217 -5.95 18.45 -3.65
C GLN A 217 -7.05 19.51 -3.71
N ASN A 218 -8.31 19.06 -3.73
CA ASN A 218 -9.51 19.91 -3.68
C ASN A 218 -10.21 19.86 -2.32
N ALA A 219 -9.61 19.22 -1.33
CA ALA A 219 -10.10 19.16 0.04
C ALA A 219 -8.92 19.29 1.01
N SER A 220 -9.12 19.98 2.12
CA SER A 220 -8.17 20.00 3.24
C SER A 220 -8.35 18.78 4.16
N PHE A 221 -9.39 17.96 3.91
CA PHE A 221 -9.77 16.82 4.74
C PHE A 221 -10.33 15.64 3.91
N GLY A 222 -9.52 14.60 3.68
CA GLY A 222 -9.95 13.42 2.93
C GLY A 222 -8.89 12.33 2.73
N ILE A 223 -9.34 11.23 2.11
CA ILE A 223 -8.52 10.10 1.65
C ILE A 223 -8.51 10.11 0.12
N TYR A 224 -7.34 10.12 -0.49
CA TYR A 224 -7.12 10.17 -1.92
C TYR A 224 -6.67 8.81 -2.45
N GLY A 225 -7.23 8.37 -3.56
CA GLY A 225 -6.82 7.11 -4.16
C GLY A 225 -7.57 6.73 -5.41
N TRP A 226 -7.37 5.48 -5.84
CA TRP A 226 -8.29 4.85 -6.79
C TRP A 226 -9.55 4.44 -6.01
N VAL A 227 -10.64 5.19 -6.19
CA VAL A 227 -11.87 4.98 -5.43
C VAL A 227 -12.90 4.20 -6.26
N THR A 228 -13.44 3.13 -5.67
CA THR A 228 -14.55 2.36 -6.24
C THR A 228 -15.85 2.71 -5.54
N LEU A 229 -16.92 2.91 -6.33
CA LEU A 229 -18.27 3.17 -5.85
C LEU A 229 -19.13 1.92 -6.01
N GLY A 230 -19.91 1.55 -4.98
CA GLY A 230 -20.95 0.53 -5.10
C GLY A 230 -20.45 -0.86 -5.52
N SER A 231 -19.27 -1.29 -5.04
CA SER A 231 -18.76 -2.64 -5.34
C SER A 231 -19.65 -3.71 -4.68
N ALA A 232 -20.01 -4.75 -5.43
CA ALA A 232 -20.78 -5.88 -4.87
C ALA A 232 -19.98 -6.61 -3.79
N SER A 233 -20.64 -6.88 -2.65
CA SER A 233 -20.03 -7.54 -1.49
C SER A 233 -19.89 -9.05 -1.66
N VAL A 234 -20.69 -9.65 -2.53
CA VAL A 234 -20.68 -11.09 -2.81
C VAL A 234 -19.79 -11.36 -4.02
N ARG A 235 -18.63 -11.97 -3.78
CA ARG A 235 -17.75 -12.52 -4.81
C ARG A 235 -17.72 -14.03 -4.67
N LYS A 236 -18.11 -14.77 -5.71
CA LYS A 236 -18.00 -16.23 -5.72
C LYS A 236 -16.53 -16.60 -5.94
N TRP A 237 -15.98 -17.46 -5.07
CA TRP A 237 -14.68 -18.13 -5.24
C TRP A 237 -13.44 -17.21 -5.32
N ASP A 238 -13.28 -16.28 -4.38
CA ASP A 238 -12.10 -15.41 -4.32
C ASP A 238 -11.60 -15.24 -2.87
N LYS A 239 -10.31 -14.93 -2.69
CA LYS A 239 -9.70 -14.59 -1.39
C LYS A 239 -10.33 -13.36 -0.73
N TYR A 240 -11.08 -12.57 -1.48
CA TYR A 240 -11.83 -11.41 -0.99
C TYR A 240 -13.29 -11.74 -0.60
N ARG A 241 -13.67 -13.01 -0.52
CA ARG A 241 -15.04 -13.41 -0.18
C ARG A 241 -15.40 -13.02 1.26
N ILE A 242 -16.53 -12.32 1.41
CA ILE A 242 -17.14 -12.00 2.70
C ILE A 242 -18.46 -12.75 2.85
N SER A 243 -18.67 -13.38 4.01
CA SER A 243 -19.93 -14.07 4.31
C SER A 243 -21.06 -13.07 4.55
N ARG A 244 -22.30 -13.45 4.21
CA ARG A 244 -23.49 -12.61 4.47
C ARG A 244 -23.72 -12.33 5.96
N LYS A 245 -23.25 -13.23 6.84
CA LYS A 245 -23.27 -13.02 8.29
C LYS A 245 -22.37 -11.85 8.71
N ARG A 246 -21.23 -11.68 8.02
CA ARG A 246 -20.24 -10.63 8.31
C ARG A 246 -20.58 -9.30 7.64
N TRP A 247 -21.20 -9.34 6.46
CA TRP A 247 -21.71 -8.17 5.76
C TRP A 247 -23.03 -8.51 5.07
N ASN A 248 -24.14 -8.07 5.66
CA ASN A 248 -25.48 -8.40 5.15
C ASN A 248 -25.92 -7.48 3.99
N HIS A 249 -25.21 -6.38 3.72
CA HIS A 249 -25.52 -5.47 2.62
C HIS A 249 -25.02 -5.99 1.27
N THR A 250 -25.67 -5.55 0.20
CA THR A 250 -25.35 -6.00 -1.16
C THR A 250 -24.14 -5.30 -1.73
N LEU A 251 -23.90 -4.04 -1.34
CA LEU A 251 -22.77 -3.23 -1.81
C LEU A 251 -21.90 -2.84 -0.63
N PHE A 252 -20.62 -2.63 -0.90
CA PHE A 252 -19.72 -1.91 0.00
C PHE A 252 -19.87 -0.40 -0.19
N PRO A 253 -19.59 0.39 0.85
CA PRO A 253 -19.47 1.84 0.72
C PRO A 253 -18.31 2.20 -0.21
N ALA A 254 -18.25 3.44 -0.69
CA ALA A 254 -17.12 3.87 -1.52
C ALA A 254 -15.80 3.71 -0.75
N PHE A 255 -14.78 3.08 -1.34
CA PHE A 255 -13.49 2.82 -0.70
C PHE A 255 -12.33 3.08 -1.69
N ALA A 256 -11.15 3.43 -1.16
CA ALA A 256 -9.91 3.55 -1.90
C ALA A 256 -9.17 2.21 -1.87
N HIS A 257 -8.68 1.73 -3.01
CA HIS A 257 -8.05 0.41 -3.13
C HIS A 257 -6.77 0.27 -2.29
N GLY A 258 -6.62 -0.91 -1.66
CA GLY A 258 -5.56 -1.19 -0.68
C GLY A 258 -4.11 -0.95 -1.12
N PRO A 259 -3.67 -1.28 -2.36
CA PRO A 259 -2.26 -1.20 -2.69
C PRO A 259 -1.61 0.17 -2.52
N ALA A 260 -2.37 1.24 -2.74
CA ALA A 260 -1.92 2.59 -2.44
C ALA A 260 -3.09 3.57 -2.22
N TYR A 261 -3.01 4.36 -1.16
CA TYR A 261 -3.85 5.54 -0.93
C TYR A 261 -3.13 6.57 -0.05
N ALA A 262 -3.50 7.84 -0.19
CA ALA A 262 -2.95 8.94 0.61
C ALA A 262 -4.04 9.54 1.50
N ALA A 263 -3.88 9.49 2.82
CA ALA A 263 -4.78 10.15 3.76
C ALA A 263 -4.12 11.42 4.29
N GLN A 264 -4.88 12.51 4.38
CA GLN A 264 -4.41 13.69 5.10
C GLN A 264 -4.28 13.36 6.58
N VAL A 265 -3.17 13.73 7.18
CA VAL A 265 -2.87 13.42 8.59
C VAL A 265 -3.94 13.97 9.53
N GLY A 266 -4.51 15.15 9.24
CA GLY A 266 -5.60 15.72 10.03
C GLY A 266 -6.86 14.85 10.10
N THR A 267 -7.04 13.88 9.20
CA THR A 267 -8.18 12.93 9.24
C THR A 267 -7.96 11.78 10.22
N LEU A 268 -6.71 11.49 10.62
CA LEU A 268 -6.39 10.31 11.42
C LEU A 268 -7.10 10.28 12.78
N PRO A 269 -7.19 11.38 13.57
CA PRO A 269 -7.86 11.33 14.86
C PRO A 269 -9.33 10.89 14.78
N VAL A 270 -10.09 11.41 13.80
CA VAL A 270 -11.51 11.01 13.63
C VAL A 270 -11.64 9.61 13.05
N LEU A 271 -10.78 9.22 12.10
CA LEU A 271 -10.77 7.86 11.54
C LEU A 271 -10.46 6.83 12.62
N LEU A 272 -9.45 7.07 13.45
CA LEU A 272 -9.05 6.19 14.53
C LEU A 272 -10.10 6.14 15.65
N GLY A 273 -10.75 7.27 15.95
CA GLY A 273 -11.89 7.33 16.87
C GLY A 273 -13.06 6.45 16.41
N GLU A 274 -13.42 6.53 15.13
CA GLU A 274 -14.48 5.69 14.56
C GLU A 274 -14.08 4.23 14.35
N ALA A 275 -12.82 3.96 13.99
CA ALA A 275 -12.29 2.62 13.85
C ALA A 275 -12.41 1.84 15.17
N ARG A 276 -12.12 2.48 16.31
CA ARG A 276 -12.27 1.88 17.65
C ARG A 276 -13.71 1.49 17.99
N ARG A 277 -14.71 2.07 17.34
CA ARG A 277 -16.15 1.79 17.55
C ARG A 277 -16.77 0.94 16.44
N THR A 278 -16.00 0.60 15.42
CA THR A 278 -16.49 -0.08 14.22
C THR A 278 -16.00 -1.51 14.18
N ALA A 279 -16.95 -2.46 14.05
CA ALA A 279 -16.61 -3.87 13.91
C ALA A 279 -15.69 -4.12 12.70
N VAL A 280 -14.66 -4.96 12.89
CA VAL A 280 -13.59 -5.16 11.91
C VAL A 280 -14.00 -6.11 10.78
N LEU A 281 -13.88 -5.62 9.54
CA LEU A 281 -13.97 -6.43 8.32
C LEU A 281 -12.55 -6.75 7.83
N ASN A 282 -12.30 -8.00 7.43
CA ASN A 282 -10.97 -8.47 7.01
C ASN A 282 -10.50 -7.93 5.65
N LEU A 283 -11.36 -7.20 4.92
CA LEU A 283 -10.96 -6.40 3.77
C LEU A 283 -10.54 -5.01 4.28
N GLU A 284 -9.22 -4.82 4.41
CA GLU A 284 -8.63 -3.62 4.99
C GLU A 284 -9.07 -2.32 4.33
N ASP A 285 -9.04 -2.28 3.00
CA ASP A 285 -9.40 -1.11 2.20
C ASP A 285 -10.88 -0.76 2.34
N VAL A 286 -11.75 -1.76 2.21
CA VAL A 286 -13.20 -1.63 2.43
C VAL A 286 -13.50 -1.20 3.87
N TRP A 287 -12.80 -1.76 4.85
CA TRP A 287 -13.04 -1.46 6.25
C TRP A 287 -12.60 -0.04 6.62
N PHE A 288 -11.32 0.29 6.42
CA PHE A 288 -10.73 1.53 6.89
C PHE A 288 -11.11 2.73 6.01
N THR A 289 -10.95 2.60 4.69
CA THR A 289 -11.22 3.72 3.76
C THR A 289 -12.68 3.78 3.30
N GLY A 290 -13.46 2.72 3.57
CA GLY A 290 -14.88 2.66 3.25
C GLY A 290 -15.77 2.85 4.46
N ILE A 291 -15.94 1.80 5.26
CA ILE A 291 -16.88 1.76 6.39
C ILE A 291 -16.53 2.79 7.46
N VAL A 292 -15.27 2.79 7.93
CA VAL A 292 -14.79 3.70 8.97
C VAL A 292 -14.82 5.14 8.45
N ALA A 293 -14.29 5.39 7.26
CA ALA A 293 -14.28 6.72 6.66
C ALA A 293 -15.69 7.30 6.45
N GLU A 294 -16.66 6.49 6.00
CA GLU A 294 -18.05 6.95 5.86
C GLU A 294 -18.67 7.32 7.21
N LYS A 295 -18.51 6.49 8.24
CA LYS A 295 -18.99 6.80 9.59
C LYS A 295 -18.32 8.03 10.19
N ALA A 296 -17.04 8.25 9.89
CA ALA A 296 -16.27 9.41 10.32
C ALA A 296 -16.57 10.69 9.53
N GLY A 297 -17.42 10.64 8.50
CA GLY A 297 -17.68 11.77 7.62
C GLY A 297 -16.48 12.17 6.74
N VAL A 298 -15.48 11.28 6.59
CA VAL A 298 -14.28 11.52 5.79
C VAL A 298 -14.56 11.16 4.33
N LYS A 299 -14.34 12.13 3.44
CA LYS A 299 -14.55 11.95 1.99
C LYS A 299 -13.42 11.14 1.36
N ARG A 300 -13.80 10.34 0.37
CA ARG A 300 -12.87 9.60 -0.49
C ARG A 300 -12.78 10.36 -1.81
N MET A 301 -11.61 10.92 -2.07
CA MET A 301 -11.30 11.75 -3.22
C MET A 301 -10.69 10.86 -4.30
N ARG A 302 -11.46 10.65 -5.37
CA ARG A 302 -11.01 9.87 -6.50
C ARG A 302 -9.98 10.67 -7.31
N ILE A 303 -8.85 10.04 -7.60
CA ILE A 303 -7.85 10.57 -8.55
C ILE A 303 -7.73 9.58 -9.70
N ASN A 304 -7.82 10.08 -10.93
CA ASN A 304 -7.66 9.25 -12.10
C ASN A 304 -6.23 8.73 -12.17
N ARG A 305 -6.06 7.45 -12.52
CA ARG A 305 -4.74 6.79 -12.61
C ARG A 305 -3.91 6.89 -11.32
N PHE A 306 -4.56 6.97 -10.16
CA PHE A 306 -3.85 6.91 -8.89
C PHE A 306 -3.11 5.57 -8.76
N LEU A 307 -3.77 4.47 -9.12
CA LEU A 307 -3.24 3.11 -9.02
C LEU A 307 -3.46 2.35 -10.33
N ASN A 308 -2.39 1.82 -10.91
CA ASN A 308 -2.43 0.92 -12.05
C ASN A 308 -2.25 -0.53 -11.58
N VAL A 309 -3.18 -1.41 -11.97
CA VAL A 309 -3.19 -2.83 -11.60
C VAL A 309 -3.14 -3.70 -12.86
N GLY A 310 -2.34 -4.77 -12.82
CA GLY A 310 -2.34 -5.77 -13.88
C GLY A 310 -1.58 -5.34 -15.15
N GLU A 311 -0.75 -4.31 -15.06
CA GLU A 311 0.19 -3.97 -16.13
C GLU A 311 1.18 -5.13 -16.31
N SER A 312 1.15 -5.78 -17.46
CA SER A 312 2.12 -6.85 -17.73
C SER A 312 3.53 -6.26 -17.76
N PHE A 313 4.52 -6.99 -17.24
CA PHE A 313 5.93 -6.60 -17.31
C PHE A 313 6.38 -6.14 -18.72
N LEU A 314 5.76 -6.73 -19.76
CA LEU A 314 6.00 -6.39 -21.16
C LEU A 314 5.50 -4.99 -21.54
N GLN A 315 4.33 -4.60 -21.03
CA GLN A 315 3.80 -3.24 -21.21
C GLN A 315 4.76 -2.23 -20.56
N VAL A 316 5.23 -2.46 -19.33
CA VAL A 316 6.05 -1.46 -18.61
C VAL A 316 7.41 -1.27 -19.30
N LYS A 317 7.91 -2.32 -19.98
CA LYS A 317 9.19 -2.31 -20.70
C LYS A 317 9.11 -1.63 -22.07
N THR A 318 8.01 -1.79 -22.82
CA THR A 318 7.86 -1.13 -24.14
C THR A 318 7.48 0.34 -24.02
N ALA A 319 6.99 0.77 -22.86
CA ALA A 319 6.66 2.15 -22.54
C ALA A 319 7.87 3.06 -22.27
N ALA A 320 9.01 2.81 -22.92
CA ALA A 320 10.12 3.77 -22.95
C ALA A 320 9.66 5.16 -23.42
N ASN A 321 8.51 5.25 -24.14
CA ASN A 321 7.93 6.52 -24.59
C ASN A 321 6.41 6.75 -24.45
N SER A 322 5.56 5.84 -23.93
CA SER A 322 4.14 6.20 -23.72
C SER A 322 3.31 5.25 -22.84
N SER A 323 2.38 5.85 -22.10
CA SER A 323 1.21 5.28 -21.40
C SER A 323 1.37 4.52 -20.07
N LEU A 324 2.44 3.75 -19.82
CA LEU A 324 2.67 3.16 -18.48
C LEU A 324 3.36 4.10 -17.48
N ARG A 325 3.59 5.34 -17.88
CA ARG A 325 4.01 6.42 -16.97
C ARG A 325 2.83 7.20 -16.42
N ALA A 326 1.61 6.91 -16.85
CA ALA A 326 0.46 7.77 -16.57
C ALA A 326 -0.16 7.51 -15.19
N GLY A 327 0.49 6.81 -14.25
CA GLY A 327 -0.05 6.53 -12.91
C GLY A 327 0.89 6.95 -11.80
N PHE A 328 0.37 7.21 -10.60
CA PHE A 328 1.23 7.48 -9.43
C PHE A 328 1.83 6.21 -8.84
N PHE A 329 1.05 5.12 -8.82
CA PHE A 329 1.42 3.86 -8.19
C PHE A 329 1.13 2.68 -9.13
N HIS A 330 2.08 1.76 -9.24
CA HIS A 330 1.99 0.58 -10.10
C HIS A 330 2.14 -0.68 -9.26
N HIS A 331 1.13 -1.54 -9.22
CA HIS A 331 1.03 -2.68 -8.30
C HIS A 331 1.24 -4.04 -9.00
N SER A 332 1.49 -5.08 -8.19
CA SER A 332 1.68 -6.49 -8.59
C SER A 332 3.05 -6.82 -9.16
N PHE A 333 4.12 -6.22 -8.61
CA PHE A 333 5.50 -6.52 -9.03
C PHE A 333 6.25 -7.38 -8.02
N SER A 334 6.96 -8.39 -8.52
CA SER A 334 7.98 -9.07 -7.71
C SER A 334 9.14 -8.13 -7.34
N SER A 335 9.87 -8.43 -6.27
CA SER A 335 11.03 -7.62 -5.84
C SER A 335 12.08 -7.45 -6.94
N ARG A 336 12.23 -8.45 -7.82
CA ARG A 336 13.12 -8.39 -8.99
C ARG A 336 12.56 -7.49 -10.09
N MET A 337 11.26 -7.52 -10.34
CA MET A 337 10.61 -6.61 -11.28
C MET A 337 10.73 -5.16 -10.80
N LEU A 338 10.53 -4.88 -9.50
CA LEU A 338 10.73 -3.54 -8.93
C LEU A 338 12.12 -2.97 -9.26
N LEU A 339 13.17 -3.78 -9.11
CA LEU A 339 14.55 -3.38 -9.43
C LEU A 339 14.74 -3.05 -10.92
N VAL A 340 14.22 -3.90 -11.81
CA VAL A 340 14.37 -3.74 -13.27
C VAL A 340 13.58 -2.54 -13.76
N LEU A 341 12.32 -2.40 -13.32
CA LEU A 341 11.44 -1.30 -13.74
C LEU A 341 11.94 0.05 -13.24
N TRP A 342 12.48 0.10 -12.02
CA TRP A 342 13.08 1.32 -11.48
C TRP A 342 14.19 1.90 -12.37
N GLN A 343 15.06 1.06 -12.92
CA GLN A 343 16.14 1.52 -13.82
C GLN A 343 15.59 2.17 -15.09
N ASN A 344 14.44 1.69 -15.58
CA ASN A 344 13.79 2.26 -16.77
C ASN A 344 13.07 3.59 -16.46
N MET A 345 12.56 3.77 -15.23
CA MET A 345 11.91 5.02 -14.83
C MET A 345 12.92 6.15 -14.56
N ARG A 346 14.12 5.83 -14.05
CA ARG A 346 15.15 6.84 -13.71
C ARG A 346 15.73 7.58 -14.92
N ASN A 347 15.72 6.99 -16.11
CA ASN A 347 16.32 7.57 -17.33
C ASN A 347 15.39 8.54 -18.08
N CYS A 348 14.48 9.21 -17.39
CA CYS A 348 13.49 10.06 -18.01
C CYS A 348 13.71 11.53 -17.63
N SER A 349 14.30 12.29 -18.55
CA SER A 349 14.48 13.74 -18.43
C SER A 349 13.20 14.56 -18.73
N MET A 350 12.08 13.93 -19.09
CA MET A 350 10.82 14.60 -19.47
C MET A 350 9.54 13.92 -18.91
N CYS A 351 9.61 13.28 -17.75
CA CYS A 351 8.45 12.55 -17.23
C CYS A 351 7.42 13.50 -16.60
N ILE A 352 6.29 13.65 -17.30
CA ILE A 352 5.01 14.30 -16.95
C ILE A 352 5.14 15.69 -16.30
N GLN A 353 5.01 16.72 -17.13
CA GLN A 353 4.67 18.08 -16.69
C GLN A 353 3.17 18.38 -16.75
N ASN A 354 2.38 17.52 -17.40
CA ASN A 354 0.94 17.72 -17.56
C ASN A 354 0.13 16.87 -16.56
N CYS A 355 -0.45 17.53 -15.57
CA CYS A 355 -1.26 16.89 -14.53
C CYS A 355 -2.73 16.68 -14.90
N ASP A 356 -3.19 17.15 -16.06
CA ASP A 356 -4.59 17.03 -16.49
C ASP A 356 -5.03 15.57 -16.65
N LEU A 357 -4.10 14.66 -16.97
CA LEU A 357 -4.38 13.22 -17.07
C LEU A 357 -4.85 12.59 -15.76
N PHE A 358 -4.52 13.20 -14.62
CA PHE A 358 -4.92 12.75 -13.29
C PHE A 358 -6.20 13.41 -12.78
N ARG A 359 -6.66 14.48 -13.45
CA ARG A 359 -7.92 15.13 -13.10
C ARG A 359 -9.09 14.24 -13.52
N GLU A 360 -10.08 14.14 -12.64
CA GLU A 360 -11.37 13.58 -13.03
C GLU A 360 -12.05 14.57 -13.99
N PRO A 361 -12.73 14.09 -15.05
CA PRO A 361 -13.61 14.93 -15.85
C PRO A 361 -14.62 15.60 -14.92
N ALA A 362 -15.00 16.86 -15.20
CA ALA A 362 -16.01 17.57 -14.44
C ALA A 362 -17.39 16.92 -14.62
N ILE A 363 -17.63 15.81 -13.95
CA ILE A 363 -18.92 15.16 -13.80
C ILE A 363 -19.44 15.62 -12.44
N GLN A 364 -20.56 16.33 -12.43
CA GLN A 364 -21.26 16.72 -11.21
C GLN A 364 -21.65 15.45 -10.44
N TYR A 365 -20.81 15.01 -9.50
CA TYR A 365 -21.18 14.00 -8.53
C TYR A 365 -22.14 14.64 -7.53
N SER A 366 -23.44 14.58 -7.84
CA SER A 366 -24.49 14.94 -6.90
C SER A 366 -24.42 14.00 -5.69
N GLN A 367 -23.90 14.55 -4.60
CA GLN A 367 -24.09 14.12 -3.21
C GLN A 367 -23.66 12.68 -2.88
N SER A 368 -22.81 12.59 -1.87
CA SER A 368 -22.65 11.41 -1.01
C SER A 368 -24.01 10.76 -0.78
N HIS A 369 -24.25 9.60 -1.40
CA HIS A 369 -25.46 8.83 -1.15
C HIS A 369 -25.29 8.20 0.24
N PRO A 370 -26.07 8.63 1.26
CA PRO A 370 -25.98 8.03 2.58
C PRO A 370 -26.25 6.53 2.50
N LEU A 371 -25.59 5.76 3.36
CA LEU A 371 -25.82 4.33 3.62
C LEU A 371 -27.29 3.90 3.40
N SER A 372 -28.27 4.71 3.82
CA SER A 372 -29.72 4.45 3.71
C SER A 372 -30.21 3.98 2.33
N LYS A 373 -29.61 4.39 1.20
CA LYS A 373 -30.01 3.90 -0.14
C LYS A 373 -29.48 2.51 -0.49
N TYR A 374 -28.40 2.05 0.16
CA TYR A 374 -27.76 0.77 -0.11
C TYR A 374 -28.09 -0.31 0.94
N LEU A 375 -28.76 0.10 2.03
CA LEU A 375 -29.26 -0.72 3.12
C LEU A 375 -30.65 -1.32 2.84
N LYS A 376 -30.92 -1.85 1.64
CA LYS A 376 -32.09 -2.74 1.48
C LYS A 376 -31.66 -4.16 1.87
N PRO A 377 -32.06 -4.71 3.04
CA PRO A 377 -31.98 -6.14 3.26
C PRO A 377 -32.78 -6.83 2.16
N LYS A 378 -32.25 -7.90 1.58
CA LYS A 378 -33.10 -8.78 0.75
C LYS A 378 -34.21 -9.28 1.66
N GLN A 379 -35.46 -8.99 1.32
CA GLN A 379 -36.61 -9.67 1.90
C GLN A 379 -36.36 -11.18 1.77
N ALA A 380 -36.55 -11.91 2.87
CA ALA A 380 -36.54 -13.36 2.85
C ALA A 380 -37.57 -13.85 1.82
N PRO A 381 -37.35 -14.99 1.14
CA PRO A 381 -38.40 -15.61 0.37
C PRO A 381 -39.56 -15.85 1.33
N HIS A 382 -40.74 -15.32 1.00
CA HIS A 382 -41.96 -15.70 1.70
C HIS A 382 -42.11 -17.22 1.60
N GLU A 383 -42.30 -17.87 2.75
CA GLU A 383 -42.64 -19.29 2.89
C GLU A 383 -43.90 -19.65 2.10
#